data_AF-A0A2V2X432-F1
#
_entry.id   AF-A0A2V2X432-F1
#
_cell.length_a   1.000
_cell.length_b   1.000
_cell.length_c   1.000
_cell.angle_alpha   90.00
_cell.angle_beta   90.00
_cell.angle_gamma   90.00
#
_symmetry.space_group_name_H-M   'P 1'
#
loop_
_entity.id
_entity.type
_entity.pdbx_description
1 polymer ?
#
loop_
_entity_poly.entity_id
_entity_poly.type
_entity_poly.pdbx_seq_one_letter_code
_entity_poly.pdbx_strand_id
1 'polypeptide(L)'
;MWFLVTVINPTLMILAIGVIPIEVLVRNADFSLALLAQIAVGDWLKVIVVFDAAFSLSSAVLSAYVGIQGLHRQLARDHVMPAFFLSVNRWGGSNHFIIVGFCLVSCSLRLLVDDMSSLGGVCAVAFLSVLMLLCLSSLFLQYRRGRLRGNLMIHPFVVLLALFLVTAGFVGNVIRAPRNAMYFAIYFFIFLFVVSVTRLRVSLSRVLHDLIPSSCHWAKEKMGDIVASMRHCPVVYFAKHADINVLNKAIQYIVDNEDTHMVKVIHMVGRSLPPTASSASLKQYGSERDVHKDKEESAESFLRLEDENELTTMRELEQSCAIIDQLYPKLTIELLFVLAPFTPRVFYEISTELNVPRELMFMGCRGDCFSQILDQFDGVRVINY
;
A
#
# COMPACT_ATOMS: atom_id res chain seq x y z
N MET A 1 -3.43 -10.71 -22.99
CA MET A 1 -2.84 -11.77 -22.14
C MET A 1 -3.75 -12.97 -21.97
N TRP A 2 -4.98 -12.85 -21.43
CA TRP A 2 -5.90 -13.98 -21.24
C TRP A 2 -6.10 -14.83 -22.51
N PHE A 3 -6.42 -14.21 -23.65
CA PHE A 3 -6.59 -14.92 -24.93
C PHE A 3 -5.38 -15.79 -25.32
N LEU A 4 -4.17 -15.25 -25.13
CA LEU A 4 -2.93 -15.95 -25.46
C LEU A 4 -2.74 -17.20 -24.57
N VAL A 5 -3.03 -17.09 -23.27
CA VAL A 5 -2.99 -18.23 -22.34
C VAL A 5 -4.05 -19.28 -22.68
N THR A 6 -5.26 -18.86 -23.03
CA THR A 6 -6.38 -19.74 -23.41
C THR A 6 -6.10 -20.51 -24.70
N VAL A 7 -5.34 -19.95 -25.63
CA VAL A 7 -4.98 -20.62 -26.89
C VAL A 7 -3.72 -21.48 -26.74
N ILE A 8 -2.65 -20.95 -26.15
CA ILE A 8 -1.35 -21.63 -26.11
C ILE A 8 -1.37 -22.85 -25.20
N ASN A 9 -1.91 -22.75 -23.97
CA ASN A 9 -1.83 -23.84 -23.00
C ASN A 9 -2.54 -25.12 -23.48
N PRO A 10 -3.80 -25.07 -23.98
CA PRO A 10 -4.45 -26.27 -24.51
C PRO A 10 -3.75 -26.80 -25.77
N THR A 11 -3.28 -25.93 -26.66
CA THR A 11 -2.57 -26.35 -27.88
C THR A 11 -1.29 -27.11 -27.56
N LEU A 12 -0.50 -26.62 -26.59
CA LEU A 12 0.70 -27.31 -26.13
C LEU A 12 0.39 -28.65 -25.47
N MET A 13 -0.70 -28.75 -24.69
CA MET A 13 -1.11 -30.03 -24.09
C MET A 13 -1.57 -31.04 -25.14
N ILE A 14 -2.32 -30.60 -26.16
CA ILE A 14 -2.73 -31.47 -27.27
C ILE A 14 -1.49 -31.98 -28.02
N LEU A 15 -0.52 -31.11 -28.28
CA LEU A 15 0.75 -31.51 -28.90
C LEU A 15 1.52 -32.50 -28.02
N ALA A 16 1.61 -32.24 -26.72
CA ALA A 16 2.33 -33.09 -25.77
C ALA A 16 1.77 -34.52 -25.74
N ILE A 17 0.44 -34.66 -25.64
CA ILE A 17 -0.23 -35.96 -25.61
C ILE A 17 -0.18 -36.67 -26.97
N GLY A 18 -0.16 -35.91 -28.07
CA GLY A 18 -0.03 -36.46 -29.43
C GLY A 18 1.36 -37.07 -29.71
N VAL A 19 2.41 -36.59 -29.04
CA VAL A 19 3.79 -37.03 -29.25
C VAL A 19 4.25 -38.03 -28.18
N ILE A 20 3.83 -37.84 -26.93
CA ILE A 20 4.30 -38.62 -25.78
C ILE A 20 3.14 -39.39 -25.14
N PRO A 21 3.27 -40.71 -24.92
CA PRO A 21 2.30 -41.47 -24.14
C PRO A 21 2.06 -40.86 -22.75
N ILE A 22 0.81 -40.74 -22.34
CA ILE A 22 0.42 -40.02 -21.12
C ILE A 22 1.11 -40.55 -19.85
N GLU A 23 1.38 -41.86 -19.78
CA GLU A 23 2.08 -42.49 -18.66
C GLU A 23 3.51 -41.96 -18.50
N VAL A 24 4.21 -41.78 -19.62
CA VAL A 24 5.58 -41.25 -19.64
C VAL A 24 5.57 -39.75 -19.31
N LEU A 25 4.56 -39.03 -19.79
CA LEU A 25 4.40 -37.60 -19.51
C LEU A 25 4.13 -37.32 -18.02
N VAL A 26 3.25 -38.10 -17.40
CA VAL A 26 2.92 -37.98 -15.97
C VAL A 26 4.11 -38.34 -15.09
N ARG A 27 4.89 -39.36 -15.47
CA ARG A 27 6.10 -39.77 -14.73
C ARG A 27 7.22 -38.72 -14.76
N ASN A 28 7.25 -37.89 -15.81
CA ASN A 28 8.30 -36.87 -16.02
C ASN A 28 7.71 -35.45 -16.05
N ALA A 29 6.69 -35.18 -15.23
CA ALA A 29 5.92 -33.94 -15.27
C ALA A 29 6.79 -32.67 -15.13
N ASP A 30 7.80 -32.72 -14.26
CA ASP A 30 8.67 -31.57 -13.91
C ASP A 30 9.47 -31.01 -15.10
N PHE A 31 9.80 -31.85 -16.09
CA PHE A 31 10.55 -31.47 -17.29
C PHE A 31 9.85 -31.92 -18.58
N SER A 32 8.52 -32.02 -18.52
CA SER A 32 7.65 -32.47 -19.61
C SER A 32 7.88 -31.71 -20.94
N LEU A 33 8.11 -30.39 -20.89
CA LEU A 33 8.37 -29.58 -22.09
C LEU A 33 9.74 -29.89 -22.72
N ALA A 34 10.76 -30.13 -21.91
CA ALA A 34 12.09 -30.51 -22.39
C ALA A 34 12.06 -31.94 -22.99
N LEU A 35 11.27 -32.83 -22.40
CA LEU A 35 11.04 -34.18 -22.94
C LEU A 35 10.29 -34.13 -24.28
N LEU A 36 9.28 -33.26 -24.41
CA LEU A 36 8.56 -33.03 -25.66
C LEU A 36 9.50 -32.52 -26.75
N ALA A 37 10.35 -31.54 -26.45
CA ALA A 37 11.35 -31.04 -27.38
C ALA A 37 12.34 -32.12 -27.84
N GLN A 38 12.78 -32.96 -26.90
CA GLN A 38 13.73 -34.05 -27.18
C GLN A 38 13.13 -35.08 -28.14
N ILE A 39 11.89 -35.50 -27.91
CA ILE A 39 11.24 -36.54 -28.73
C ILE A 39 10.80 -35.99 -30.09
N ALA A 40 10.32 -34.74 -30.14
CA ALA A 40 9.81 -34.15 -31.38
C ALA A 40 10.90 -33.76 -32.38
N VAL A 41 12.01 -33.19 -31.90
CA VAL A 41 13.06 -32.59 -32.77
C VAL A 41 14.46 -33.09 -32.45
N GLY A 42 14.74 -33.45 -31.19
CA GLY A 42 16.03 -33.96 -30.75
C GLY A 42 16.70 -33.09 -29.68
N ASP A 43 17.93 -33.47 -29.31
CA ASP A 43 18.64 -32.88 -28.16
C ASP A 43 18.94 -31.39 -28.32
N TRP A 44 19.07 -30.88 -29.56
CA TRP A 44 19.32 -29.46 -29.80
C TRP A 44 18.16 -28.58 -29.32
N LEU A 45 16.91 -28.93 -29.66
CA LEU A 45 15.74 -28.18 -29.21
C LEU A 45 15.54 -28.31 -27.70
N LYS A 46 15.83 -29.49 -27.13
CA LYS A 46 15.82 -29.69 -25.67
C LYS A 46 16.72 -28.68 -24.96
N VAL A 47 17.96 -28.49 -25.42
CA VAL A 47 18.89 -27.54 -24.80
C VAL A 47 18.33 -26.11 -24.84
N ILE A 48 17.78 -25.68 -25.98
CA ILE A 48 17.18 -24.35 -26.11
C ILE A 48 16.01 -24.17 -25.15
N VAL A 49 15.09 -25.14 -25.11
CA VAL A 49 13.92 -25.10 -24.23
C VAL A 49 14.32 -25.09 -22.76
N VAL A 50 15.36 -25.82 -22.37
CA VAL A 50 15.89 -25.79 -21.00
C VAL A 50 16.49 -24.43 -20.65
N PHE A 51 17.26 -23.81 -21.55
CA PHE A 51 17.81 -22.46 -21.34
C PHE A 51 16.71 -21.41 -21.24
N ASP A 52 15.72 -21.46 -22.13
CA ASP A 52 14.55 -20.57 -22.10
C ASP A 52 13.75 -20.73 -20.80
N ALA A 53 13.48 -21.97 -20.40
CA ALA A 53 12.80 -22.27 -19.14
C ALA A 53 13.58 -21.74 -17.92
N ALA A 54 14.91 -21.90 -17.89
CA ALA A 54 15.74 -21.39 -16.81
C ALA A 54 15.73 -19.85 -16.74
N PHE A 55 15.80 -19.17 -17.88
CA PHE A 55 15.73 -17.70 -17.93
C PHE A 55 14.34 -17.20 -17.52
N SER A 56 13.28 -17.85 -18.02
CA SER A 56 11.89 -17.54 -17.69
C SER A 56 11.61 -17.70 -16.19
N LEU A 57 12.02 -18.82 -15.58
CA LEU A 57 11.90 -19.04 -14.12
C LEU A 57 12.71 -18.03 -13.31
N SER A 58 13.93 -17.69 -13.75
CA SER A 58 14.76 -16.69 -13.09
C SER A 58 14.12 -15.28 -13.15
N SER A 59 13.51 -14.93 -14.28
CA SER A 59 12.81 -13.65 -14.46
C SER A 59 11.57 -13.53 -13.55
N ALA A 60 10.85 -14.65 -13.33
CA ALA A 60 9.72 -14.69 -12.41
C ALA A 60 10.16 -14.45 -10.96
N VAL A 61 11.30 -15.04 -10.55
CA VAL A 61 11.90 -14.79 -9.23
C VAL A 61 12.28 -13.31 -9.08
N LEU A 62 12.94 -12.72 -10.08
CA LEU A 62 13.30 -11.30 -10.07
C LEU A 62 12.06 -10.39 -9.96
N SER A 63 10.99 -10.74 -10.68
CA SER A 63 9.71 -10.02 -10.61
C SER A 63 9.09 -10.08 -9.20
N ALA A 64 9.22 -11.22 -8.52
CA ALA A 64 8.78 -11.36 -7.13
C ALA A 64 9.56 -10.46 -6.16
N TYR A 65 10.89 -10.32 -6.34
CA TYR A 65 11.71 -9.40 -5.56
C TYR A 65 11.30 -7.93 -5.74
N VAL A 66 11.00 -7.52 -6.98
CA VAL A 66 10.52 -6.16 -7.25
C VAL A 66 9.13 -5.94 -6.62
N GLY A 67 8.24 -6.93 -6.75
CA GLY A 67 6.89 -6.86 -6.18
C GLY A 67 6.87 -6.78 -4.66
N ILE A 68 7.66 -7.63 -3.97
CA ILE A 68 7.70 -7.66 -2.50
C ILE A 68 8.31 -6.37 -1.94
N GLN A 69 9.29 -5.78 -2.61
CA GLN A 69 9.91 -4.54 -2.19
C GLN A 69 8.90 -3.38 -2.17
N GLY A 70 8.09 -3.24 -3.22
CA GLY A 70 7.03 -2.23 -3.28
C GLY A 70 5.97 -2.45 -2.19
N LEU A 71 5.48 -3.69 -2.09
CA LEU A 71 4.42 -4.04 -1.14
C LEU A 71 4.86 -3.85 0.32
N HIS A 72 6.01 -4.40 0.72
CA HIS A 72 6.49 -4.27 2.10
C HIS A 72 6.86 -2.84 2.46
N ARG A 73 7.42 -2.08 1.52
CA ARG A 73 7.69 -0.65 1.74
C ARG A 73 6.38 0.11 2.03
N GLN A 74 5.33 -0.16 1.27
CA GLN A 74 4.02 0.47 1.51
C GLN A 74 3.42 0.03 2.84
N LEU A 75 3.43 -1.27 3.16
CA LEU A 75 2.92 -1.78 4.44
C LEU A 75 3.70 -1.23 5.65
N ALA A 76 5.01 -1.03 5.54
CA ALA A 76 5.83 -0.46 6.61
C ALA A 76 5.59 1.05 6.78
N ARG A 77 5.35 1.77 5.68
CA ARG A 77 4.89 3.16 5.70
C ARG A 77 3.53 3.30 6.39
N ASP A 78 2.61 2.36 6.15
CA ASP A 78 1.29 2.32 6.78
C ASP A 78 1.28 1.72 8.20
N HIS A 79 2.44 1.60 8.85
CA HIS A 79 2.62 1.04 10.20
C HIS A 79 2.02 -0.38 10.39
N VAL A 80 1.77 -1.11 9.29
CA VAL A 80 1.37 -2.52 9.32
C VAL A 80 2.60 -3.41 9.54
N MET A 81 3.75 -2.98 9.03
CA MET A 81 5.04 -3.63 9.21
C MET A 81 6.03 -2.77 10.01
N PRO A 82 7.04 -3.38 10.67
CA PRO A 82 8.05 -2.63 11.42
C PRO A 82 8.83 -1.64 10.55
N ALA A 83 9.12 -0.46 11.12
CA ALA A 83 9.80 0.63 10.40
C ALA A 83 11.25 0.30 9.97
N PHE A 84 11.89 -0.72 10.55
CA PHE A 84 13.25 -1.12 10.14
C PHE A 84 13.33 -1.54 8.67
N PHE A 85 12.23 -2.03 8.09
CA PHE A 85 12.17 -2.37 6.67
C PHE A 85 12.28 -1.16 5.73
N LEU A 86 12.06 0.06 6.24
CA LEU A 86 12.21 1.30 5.48
C LEU A 86 13.65 1.83 5.47
N SER A 87 14.59 1.17 6.16
CA SER A 87 15.97 1.65 6.17
C SER A 87 16.59 1.49 4.78
N VAL A 88 17.13 2.59 4.27
CA VAL A 88 17.73 2.68 2.94
C VAL A 88 19.26 2.52 3.08
N ASN A 89 19.86 1.68 2.22
CA ASN A 89 21.32 1.59 2.15
C ASN A 89 21.92 2.82 1.43
N ARG A 90 23.05 3.32 1.94
CA ARG A 90 23.76 4.51 1.42
C ARG A 90 24.23 4.34 -0.02
N TRP A 91 24.57 3.12 -0.44
CA TRP A 91 25.24 2.90 -1.73
C TRP A 91 24.28 2.65 -2.89
N GLY A 92 23.09 2.10 -2.62
CA GLY A 92 22.16 1.66 -3.67
C GLY A 92 20.73 2.17 -3.52
N GLY A 93 20.43 2.96 -2.49
CA GLY A 93 19.08 3.48 -2.28
C GLY A 93 18.01 2.39 -2.04
N SER A 94 18.42 1.16 -1.77
CA SER A 94 17.54 -0.01 -1.67
C SER A 94 17.22 -0.39 -0.23
N ASN A 95 16.01 -0.92 -0.04
CA ASN A 95 15.53 -1.46 1.24
C ASN A 95 16.05 -2.89 1.42
N HIS A 96 17.34 -3.01 1.72
CA HIS A 96 18.07 -4.28 1.78
C HIS A 96 17.48 -5.29 2.78
N PHE A 97 16.91 -4.86 3.91
CA PHE A 97 16.26 -5.78 4.86
C PHE A 97 15.03 -6.48 4.28
N ILE A 98 14.30 -5.84 3.35
CA ILE A 98 13.16 -6.49 2.68
C ILE A 98 13.67 -7.61 1.78
N ILE A 99 14.74 -7.36 1.02
CA ILE A 99 15.35 -8.32 0.10
C ILE A 99 15.90 -9.52 0.88
N VAL A 100 16.68 -9.27 1.93
CA VAL A 100 17.26 -10.32 2.78
C VAL A 100 16.15 -11.09 3.50
N GLY A 101 15.15 -10.39 4.06
CA GLY A 101 14.01 -11.03 4.71
C GLY A 101 13.22 -11.93 3.78
N PHE A 102 12.94 -11.48 2.56
CA PHE A 102 12.26 -12.28 1.55
C PHE A 102 13.08 -13.51 1.12
N CYS A 103 14.40 -13.36 0.97
CA CYS A 103 15.31 -14.47 0.70
C CYS A 103 15.28 -15.50 1.84
N LEU A 104 15.41 -15.07 3.10
CA LEU A 104 15.37 -15.95 4.26
C LEU A 104 14.04 -16.70 4.38
N VAL A 105 12.91 -16.01 4.21
CA VAL A 105 11.58 -16.63 4.24
C VAL A 105 11.42 -17.64 3.09
N SER A 106 11.86 -17.28 1.87
CA SER A 106 11.80 -18.17 0.71
C SER A 106 12.67 -19.42 0.89
N CYS A 107 13.89 -19.26 1.38
CA CYS A 107 14.79 -20.37 1.73
C CYS A 107 14.18 -21.24 2.83
N SER A 108 13.61 -20.64 3.88
CA SER A 108 12.96 -21.39 4.96
C SER A 108 11.81 -22.27 4.44
N LEU A 109 10.98 -21.73 3.54
CA LEU A 109 9.85 -22.47 2.97
C LEU A 109 10.33 -23.62 2.09
N ARG A 110 11.40 -23.40 1.31
CA ARG A 110 11.99 -24.45 0.48
C ARG A 110 12.66 -25.55 1.31
N LEU A 111 13.29 -25.21 2.44
CA LEU A 111 13.88 -26.20 3.36
C LEU A 111 12.80 -27.00 4.11
N LEU A 112 11.66 -26.38 4.39
CA LEU A 112 10.56 -27.01 5.12
C LEU A 112 9.68 -27.89 4.20
N VAL A 113 9.54 -27.51 2.93
CA VAL A 113 8.80 -28.24 1.90
C VAL A 113 9.77 -28.89 0.92
N ASP A 114 10.13 -30.13 1.20
CA ASP A 114 11.17 -30.88 0.47
C ASP A 114 10.74 -31.20 -0.99
N ASP A 115 9.46 -31.49 -1.20
CA ASP A 115 8.91 -31.87 -2.50
C ASP A 115 8.38 -30.66 -3.32
N MET A 116 8.75 -30.62 -4.60
CA MET A 116 8.28 -29.61 -5.55
C MET A 116 6.77 -29.63 -5.74
N SER A 117 6.15 -30.82 -5.70
CA SER A 117 4.70 -30.96 -5.85
C SER A 117 3.94 -30.31 -4.68
N SER A 118 4.48 -30.44 -3.47
CA SER A 118 3.93 -29.84 -2.26
C SER A 118 4.12 -28.32 -2.26
N LEU A 119 5.27 -27.82 -2.73
CA LEU A 119 5.54 -26.38 -2.85
C LEU A 119 4.55 -25.70 -3.80
N GLY A 120 4.30 -26.30 -4.97
CA GLY A 120 3.27 -25.84 -5.90
C GLY A 120 1.87 -25.80 -5.27
N GLY A 121 1.54 -26.80 -4.44
CA GLY A 121 0.29 -26.84 -3.69
C GLY A 121 0.17 -25.73 -2.63
N VAL A 122 1.25 -25.41 -1.91
CA VAL A 122 1.27 -24.28 -0.96
C VAL A 122 1.02 -22.95 -1.70
N CYS A 123 1.68 -22.75 -2.85
CA CYS A 123 1.46 -21.58 -3.71
C CYS A 123 0.01 -21.51 -4.22
N ALA A 124 -0.58 -22.64 -4.62
CA ALA A 124 -1.97 -22.68 -5.09
C ALA A 124 -2.96 -22.26 -3.98
N VAL A 125 -2.80 -22.81 -2.77
CA VAL A 125 -3.63 -22.44 -1.61
C VAL A 125 -3.47 -20.95 -1.28
N ALA A 126 -2.24 -20.45 -1.27
CA ALA A 126 -1.96 -19.03 -1.02
C ALA A 126 -2.61 -18.12 -2.06
N PHE A 127 -2.44 -18.41 -3.35
CA PHE A 127 -3.00 -17.59 -4.43
C PHE A 127 -4.53 -17.60 -4.43
N LEU A 128 -5.15 -18.76 -4.22
CA LEU A 128 -6.61 -18.88 -4.09
C LEU A 128 -7.16 -18.12 -2.88
N SER A 129 -6.44 -18.09 -1.76
CA SER A 129 -6.82 -17.30 -0.59
C SER A 129 -6.83 -15.80 -0.88
N VAL A 130 -5.82 -15.30 -1.61
CA VAL A 130 -5.74 -13.89 -2.02
C VAL A 130 -6.86 -13.56 -3.01
N LEU A 131 -7.12 -14.42 -3.99
CA LEU A 131 -8.23 -14.26 -4.93
C LEU A 131 -9.59 -14.23 -4.23
N MET A 132 -9.77 -15.08 -3.20
CA MET A 132 -10.98 -15.10 -2.39
C MET A 132 -11.16 -13.78 -1.64
N LEU A 133 -10.08 -13.25 -1.02
CA LEU A 133 -10.09 -11.93 -0.37
C LEU A 133 -10.37 -10.78 -1.35
N LEU A 134 -9.87 -10.85 -2.58
CA LEU A 134 -10.14 -9.86 -3.62
C LEU A 134 -11.62 -9.88 -4.06
N CYS A 135 -12.21 -11.06 -4.23
CA CYS A 135 -13.64 -11.20 -4.52
C CYS A 135 -14.48 -10.63 -3.38
N LEU A 136 -14.13 -10.97 -2.13
CA LEU A 136 -14.81 -10.49 -0.94
C LEU A 136 -14.68 -8.96 -0.78
N SER A 137 -13.50 -8.40 -1.05
CA SER A 137 -13.23 -6.95 -1.03
C SER A 137 -14.09 -6.22 -2.06
N SER A 138 -14.20 -6.75 -3.27
CA SER A 138 -15.05 -6.17 -4.33
C SER A 138 -16.53 -6.21 -3.96
N LEU A 139 -17.00 -7.30 -3.36
CA LEU A 139 -18.37 -7.43 -2.86
C LEU A 139 -18.66 -6.42 -1.74
N PHE A 140 -17.75 -6.27 -0.78
CA PHE A 140 -17.90 -5.27 0.29
C PHE A 140 -17.87 -3.84 -0.23
N LEU A 141 -17.06 -3.54 -1.24
CA LEU A 141 -17.00 -2.21 -1.85
C LEU A 141 -18.33 -1.84 -2.53
N GLN A 142 -18.93 -2.78 -3.27
CA GLN A 142 -20.23 -2.60 -3.91
C GLN A 142 -21.34 -2.40 -2.87
N TYR A 143 -21.29 -3.12 -1.74
CA TYR A 143 -22.31 -3.05 -0.69
C TYR A 143 -22.18 -1.78 0.18
N ARG A 144 -20.98 -1.44 0.66
CA ARG A 144 -20.75 -0.35 1.62
C ARG A 144 -20.53 1.02 0.95
N ARG A 145 -20.02 1.07 -0.28
CA ARG A 145 -19.57 2.33 -0.92
C ARG A 145 -20.06 2.46 -2.38
N GLY A 146 -21.37 2.35 -2.59
CA GLY A 146 -22.00 2.57 -3.90
C GLY A 146 -21.86 3.99 -4.50
N ARG A 147 -21.31 4.96 -3.76
CA ARG A 147 -21.07 6.34 -4.19
C ARG A 147 -19.68 6.61 -4.78
N LEU A 148 -18.75 5.65 -4.72
CA LEU A 148 -17.46 5.79 -5.39
C LEU A 148 -17.67 5.63 -6.90
N ARG A 149 -17.29 6.65 -7.69
CA ARG A 149 -17.36 6.62 -9.17
C ARG A 149 -16.48 5.48 -9.71
N GLY A 150 -17.06 4.31 -9.92
CA GLY A 150 -16.45 3.22 -10.67
C GLY A 150 -16.86 3.31 -12.13
N ASN A 151 -15.88 3.40 -13.05
CA ASN A 151 -16.16 3.42 -14.49
C ASN A 151 -16.62 2.06 -15.05
N LEU A 152 -16.54 0.99 -14.27
CA LEU A 152 -17.01 -0.35 -14.65
C LEU A 152 -18.07 -0.86 -13.67
N MET A 153 -19.32 -0.84 -14.13
CA MET A 153 -20.47 -1.43 -13.43
C MET A 153 -20.48 -2.94 -13.69
N ILE A 154 -19.75 -3.72 -12.89
CA ILE A 154 -19.79 -5.19 -12.98
C ILE A 154 -21.01 -5.69 -12.20
N HIS A 155 -21.84 -6.51 -12.84
CA HIS A 155 -23.04 -7.06 -12.22
C HIS A 155 -22.67 -7.91 -10.97
N PRO A 156 -23.32 -7.71 -9.81
CA PRO A 156 -22.95 -8.38 -8.55
C PRO A 156 -22.99 -9.92 -8.64
N PHE A 157 -23.85 -10.45 -9.51
CA PHE A 157 -23.94 -11.88 -9.80
C PHE A 157 -22.62 -12.47 -10.31
N VAL A 158 -21.87 -11.73 -11.14
CA VAL A 158 -20.57 -12.20 -11.67
C VAL A 158 -19.54 -12.32 -10.56
N VAL A 159 -19.55 -11.37 -9.61
CA VAL A 159 -18.66 -11.38 -8.44
C VAL A 159 -19.02 -12.55 -7.51
N LEU A 160 -20.30 -12.82 -7.30
CA LEU A 160 -20.76 -13.95 -6.48
C LEU A 160 -20.41 -15.30 -7.11
N LEU A 161 -20.58 -15.44 -8.43
CA LEU A 161 -20.17 -16.63 -9.17
C LEU A 161 -18.65 -16.84 -9.08
N ALA A 162 -17.86 -15.78 -9.25
CA ALA A 162 -16.41 -15.84 -9.10
C ALA A 162 -16.00 -16.28 -7.68
N LEU A 163 -16.63 -15.71 -6.64
CA LEU A 163 -16.40 -16.10 -5.25
C LEU A 163 -16.69 -17.60 -5.05
N PHE A 164 -17.83 -18.09 -5.55
CA PHE A 164 -18.19 -19.50 -5.46
C PHE A 164 -17.14 -20.42 -6.11
N LEU A 165 -16.72 -20.11 -7.34
CA LEU A 165 -15.71 -20.91 -8.06
C LEU A 165 -14.35 -20.90 -7.36
N VAL A 166 -13.91 -19.75 -6.84
CA VAL A 166 -12.65 -19.64 -6.10
C VAL A 166 -12.72 -20.41 -4.79
N THR A 167 -13.83 -20.33 -4.05
CA THR A 167 -14.01 -21.10 -2.82
C THR A 167 -14.03 -22.61 -3.09
N ALA A 168 -14.70 -23.06 -4.16
CA ALA A 168 -14.69 -24.47 -4.56
C ALA A 168 -13.27 -24.94 -4.90
N GLY A 169 -12.48 -24.13 -5.63
CA GLY A 169 -11.08 -24.42 -5.94
C GLY A 169 -10.19 -24.46 -4.69
N PHE A 170 -10.39 -23.54 -3.75
CA PHE A 170 -9.67 -23.51 -2.47
C PHE A 170 -9.96 -24.77 -1.65
N VAL A 171 -11.23 -25.09 -1.44
CA VAL A 171 -11.67 -26.29 -0.71
C VAL A 171 -11.14 -27.56 -1.39
N GLY A 172 -11.20 -27.64 -2.72
CA GLY A 172 -10.65 -28.77 -3.47
C GLY A 172 -9.15 -28.99 -3.24
N ASN A 173 -8.35 -27.91 -3.21
CA ASN A 173 -6.92 -28.00 -2.92
C ASN A 173 -6.64 -28.42 -1.47
N VAL A 174 -7.41 -27.90 -0.51
CA VAL A 174 -7.28 -28.25 0.92
C VAL A 174 -7.64 -29.73 1.15
N ILE A 175 -8.71 -30.23 0.53
CA ILE A 175 -9.13 -31.63 0.63
C ILE A 175 -8.10 -32.56 -0.02
N ARG A 176 -7.59 -32.20 -1.20
CA ARG A 176 -6.61 -33.03 -1.94
C ARG A 176 -5.31 -33.21 -1.17
N ALA A 177 -4.78 -32.16 -0.55
CA ALA A 177 -3.50 -32.19 0.15
C ALA A 177 -3.52 -31.28 1.39
N PRO A 178 -4.11 -31.74 2.52
CA PRO A 178 -4.26 -30.91 3.72
C PRO A 178 -2.93 -30.45 4.32
N ARG A 179 -1.85 -31.22 4.08
CA ARG A 179 -0.49 -30.85 4.50
C ARG A 179 -0.01 -29.53 3.88
N ASN A 180 -0.35 -29.28 2.61
CA ASN A 180 0.03 -28.04 1.93
C ASN A 180 -0.69 -26.83 2.55
N ALA A 181 -1.96 -27.00 2.91
CA ALA A 181 -2.73 -25.99 3.62
C ALA A 181 -2.16 -25.71 5.02
N MET A 182 -1.67 -26.74 5.72
CA MET A 182 -1.00 -26.58 7.01
C MET A 182 0.27 -25.72 6.91
N TYR A 183 1.14 -25.97 5.92
CA TYR A 183 2.32 -25.12 5.71
C TYR A 183 1.94 -23.67 5.42
N PHE A 184 0.98 -23.45 4.52
CA PHE A 184 0.45 -22.10 4.27
C PHE A 184 -0.06 -21.44 5.57
N ALA A 185 -0.84 -22.16 6.37
CA ALA A 185 -1.41 -21.64 7.61
C ALA A 185 -0.32 -21.23 8.62
N ILE A 186 0.75 -22.02 8.78
CA ILE A 186 1.87 -21.68 9.68
C ILE A 186 2.49 -20.33 9.28
N TYR A 187 2.87 -20.17 8.00
CA TYR A 187 3.47 -18.93 7.51
C TYR A 187 2.49 -17.75 7.61
N PHE A 188 1.21 -17.98 7.30
CA PHE A 188 0.16 -16.97 7.39
C PHE A 188 -0.05 -16.50 8.84
N PHE A 189 -0.08 -17.41 9.82
CA PHE A 189 -0.23 -17.05 11.23
C PHE A 189 1.01 -16.34 11.79
N ILE A 190 2.22 -16.73 11.39
CA ILE A 190 3.46 -16.00 11.75
C ILE A 190 3.39 -14.57 11.19
N PHE A 191 2.98 -14.41 9.93
CA PHE A 191 2.81 -13.10 9.31
C PHE A 191 1.75 -12.27 10.05
N LEU A 192 0.57 -12.83 10.33
CA LEU A 192 -0.50 -12.16 11.07
C LEU A 192 -0.05 -11.77 12.49
N PHE A 193 0.75 -12.60 13.14
CA PHE A 193 1.30 -12.31 14.45
C PHE A 193 2.22 -11.08 14.40
N VAL A 194 3.16 -11.02 13.44
CA VAL A 194 4.05 -9.86 13.24
C VAL A 194 3.24 -8.59 12.97
N VAL A 195 2.24 -8.67 12.10
CA VAL A 195 1.35 -7.54 11.79
C VAL A 195 0.56 -7.10 13.02
N SER A 196 0.01 -8.04 13.79
CA SER A 196 -0.78 -7.74 15.00
C SER A 196 0.09 -7.08 16.07
N VAL A 197 1.31 -7.58 16.29
CA VAL A 197 2.28 -6.97 17.22
C VAL A 197 2.63 -5.56 16.77
N THR A 198 2.83 -5.34 15.48
CA THR A 198 3.15 -4.01 14.95
C THR A 198 1.98 -3.04 15.12
N ARG A 199 0.75 -3.48 14.80
CA ARG A 199 -0.47 -2.68 14.97
C ARG A 199 -0.76 -2.36 16.43
N LEU A 200 -0.54 -3.30 17.34
CA LEU A 200 -0.80 -3.12 18.76
C LEU A 200 0.42 -2.57 19.52
N ARG A 201 1.53 -2.22 18.86
CA ARG A 201 2.80 -1.88 19.53
C ARG A 201 2.67 -0.83 20.64
N VAL A 202 1.80 0.18 20.45
CA VAL A 202 1.58 1.26 21.42
C VAL A 202 0.74 0.77 22.60
N SER A 203 -0.29 -0.06 22.33
CA SER A 203 -1.08 -0.69 23.39
C SER A 203 -0.25 -1.71 24.18
N LEU A 204 0.52 -2.57 23.48
CA LEU A 204 1.46 -3.52 24.06
C LEU A 204 2.53 -2.84 24.91
N SER A 205 3.12 -1.76 24.43
CA SER A 205 4.11 -0.99 25.19
C SER A 205 3.52 -0.37 26.45
N ARG A 206 2.27 0.10 26.41
CA ARG A 206 1.53 0.56 27.59
C ARG A 206 1.24 -0.56 28.59
N VAL A 207 0.67 -1.68 28.12
CA VAL A 207 0.41 -2.84 28.99
C VAL A 207 1.71 -3.37 29.61
N LEU A 208 2.79 -3.44 28.84
CA LEU A 208 4.09 -3.87 29.32
C LEU A 208 4.66 -2.90 30.36
N HIS A 209 4.54 -1.59 30.14
CA HIS A 209 4.90 -0.58 31.14
C HIS A 209 4.11 -0.76 32.45
N ASP A 210 2.80 -1.02 32.36
CA ASP A 210 1.93 -1.18 33.54
C ASP A 210 2.16 -2.52 34.26
N LEU A 211 2.62 -3.54 33.55
CA LEU A 211 2.95 -4.85 34.10
C LEU A 211 4.34 -4.89 34.75
N ILE A 212 5.24 -3.95 34.42
CA ILE A 212 6.56 -3.88 35.05
C ILE A 212 6.41 -3.49 36.52
N PRO A 213 6.84 -4.34 37.47
CA PRO A 213 6.76 -4.02 38.89
C PRO A 213 7.59 -2.77 39.19
N SER A 214 7.07 -1.92 40.08
CA SER A 214 7.70 -0.66 40.50
C SER A 214 9.12 -0.83 41.06
N SER A 215 9.53 -2.06 41.38
CA SER A 215 10.87 -2.44 41.81
C SER A 215 11.96 -2.24 40.75
N CYS A 216 11.63 -2.21 39.46
CA CYS A 216 12.61 -1.99 38.38
C CYS A 216 12.45 -0.61 37.74
N HIS A 217 12.90 0.43 38.46
CA HIS A 217 12.80 1.83 38.01
C HIS A 217 13.46 2.06 36.64
N TRP A 218 14.63 1.47 36.40
CA TRP A 218 15.37 1.63 35.14
C TRP A 218 14.59 1.14 33.90
N ALA A 219 13.88 0.01 34.03
CA ALA A 219 13.10 -0.58 32.94
C ALA A 219 11.82 0.22 32.69
N LYS A 220 11.20 0.73 33.77
CA LYS A 220 10.01 1.56 33.70
C LYS A 220 10.29 2.92 33.08
N GLU A 221 11.39 3.56 33.46
CA GLU A 221 11.86 4.84 32.92
C GLU A 221 12.19 4.72 31.42
N LYS A 222 12.98 3.70 31.04
CA LYS A 222 13.30 3.44 29.63
C LYS A 222 12.06 3.14 28.78
N MET A 223 11.07 2.43 29.32
CA MET A 223 9.79 2.19 28.63
C MET A 223 8.95 3.47 28.56
N GLY A 224 8.98 4.31 29.60
CA GLY A 224 8.36 5.63 29.63
C GLY A 224 8.90 6.55 28.54
N ASP A 225 10.21 6.59 28.34
CA ASP A 225 10.87 7.36 27.28
C ASP A 225 10.51 6.85 25.87
N ILE A 226 10.42 5.52 25.70
CA ILE A 226 9.97 4.89 24.46
C ILE A 226 8.51 5.24 24.17
N VAL A 227 7.63 5.24 25.18
CA VAL A 227 6.23 5.66 25.03
C VAL A 227 6.13 7.17 24.76
N ALA A 228 6.92 8.00 25.43
CA ALA A 228 6.92 9.45 25.24
C ALA A 228 7.42 9.84 23.85
N SER A 229 8.49 9.21 23.34
CA SER A 229 8.98 9.43 21.98
C SER A 229 7.97 9.01 20.90
N MET A 230 7.09 8.05 21.17
CA MET A 230 6.00 7.68 20.26
C MET A 230 4.81 8.67 20.27
N ARG A 231 4.68 9.54 21.28
CA ARG A 231 3.55 10.49 21.40
C ARG A 231 3.70 11.75 20.55
N HIS A 232 4.92 12.07 20.09
CA HIS A 232 5.23 13.34 19.42
C HIS A 232 5.17 13.27 17.89
N CYS A 233 4.36 12.37 17.31
CA CYS A 233 4.22 12.31 15.86
C CYS A 233 3.04 13.18 15.39
N PRO A 234 3.27 14.42 14.88
CA PRO A 234 2.18 15.24 14.37
C PRO A 234 1.58 14.66 13.10
N VAL A 235 0.26 14.77 13.01
CA VAL A 235 -0.48 14.52 11.78
C VAL A 235 -0.80 15.86 11.11
N VAL A 236 -0.70 15.94 9.79
CA VAL A 236 -1.04 17.15 9.03
C VAL A 236 -2.39 16.98 8.36
N TYR A 237 -3.26 17.99 8.44
CA TYR A 237 -4.51 18.05 7.69
C TYR A 237 -4.57 19.32 6.84
N PHE A 238 -4.71 19.15 5.53
CA PHE A 238 -4.87 20.27 4.58
C PHE A 238 -6.33 20.70 4.50
N ALA A 239 -6.62 21.90 5.03
CA ALA A 239 -7.95 22.49 5.02
C ALA A 239 -8.10 23.50 3.88
N LYS A 240 -9.10 23.31 3.03
CA LYS A 240 -9.40 24.24 1.91
C LYS A 240 -10.39 25.34 2.29
N HIS A 241 -11.37 25.04 3.14
CA HIS A 241 -12.46 25.94 3.51
C HIS A 241 -12.67 25.92 5.02
N ALA A 242 -13.20 27.02 5.56
CA ALA A 242 -13.46 27.21 6.98
C ALA A 242 -14.77 26.54 7.47
N ASP A 243 -15.06 25.31 7.04
CA ASP A 243 -16.25 24.58 7.50
C ASP A 243 -15.91 23.73 8.73
N ILE A 244 -16.43 24.16 9.89
CA ILE A 244 -16.25 23.47 11.17
C ILE A 244 -16.75 22.01 11.13
N ASN A 245 -17.80 21.70 10.37
CA ASN A 245 -18.33 20.34 10.29
C ASN A 245 -17.36 19.41 9.56
N VAL A 246 -16.79 19.90 8.46
CA VAL A 246 -15.78 19.17 7.69
C VAL A 246 -14.51 18.99 8.52
N LEU A 247 -14.07 20.05 9.19
CA LEU A 247 -12.91 19.98 10.08
C LEU A 247 -13.14 19.00 11.22
N ASN A 248 -14.27 19.06 11.92
CA ASN A 248 -14.60 18.15 13.00
C ASN A 248 -14.61 16.67 12.54
N LYS A 249 -15.25 16.38 11.40
CA LYS A 249 -15.24 15.02 10.83
C LYS A 249 -13.83 14.55 10.47
N ALA A 250 -12.99 15.43 9.91
CA ALA A 250 -11.62 15.11 9.56
C ALA A 250 -10.78 14.81 10.81
N ILE A 251 -10.91 15.63 11.86
CA ILE A 251 -10.22 15.42 13.13
C ILE A 251 -10.69 14.13 13.81
N GLN A 252 -12.00 13.85 13.84
CA GLN A 252 -12.53 12.57 14.34
C GLN A 252 -11.92 11.38 13.60
N TYR A 253 -11.87 11.45 12.26
CA TYR A 253 -11.26 10.41 11.46
C TYR A 253 -9.78 10.21 11.83
N ILE A 254 -9.01 11.28 11.98
CA ILE A 254 -7.60 11.20 12.38
C ILE A 254 -7.46 10.55 13.75
N VAL A 255 -8.26 10.96 14.73
CA VAL A 255 -8.23 10.41 16.10
C VAL A 255 -8.59 8.92 16.13
N ASP A 256 -9.54 8.49 15.31
CA ASP A 256 -9.99 7.11 15.27
C ASP A 256 -9.00 6.18 14.55
N ASN A 257 -8.14 6.71 13.67
CA ASN A 257 -7.27 5.92 12.80
C ASN A 257 -5.77 6.10 13.07
N GLU A 258 -5.34 7.20 13.66
CA GLU A 258 -3.93 7.53 13.93
C GLU A 258 -3.68 7.74 15.43
N ASP A 259 -2.61 7.12 15.93
CA ASP A 259 -2.14 7.34 17.29
C ASP A 259 -1.35 8.67 17.36
N THR A 260 -2.06 9.81 17.38
CA THR A 260 -1.46 11.16 17.49
C THR A 260 -2.08 12.00 18.61
N HIS A 261 -1.27 12.89 19.18
CA HIS A 261 -1.69 13.91 20.15
C HIS A 261 -1.61 15.33 19.58
N MET A 262 -1.15 15.51 18.35
CA MET A 262 -0.93 16.82 17.75
C MET A 262 -1.37 16.80 16.29
N VAL A 263 -2.29 17.70 15.93
CA VAL A 263 -2.75 17.85 14.54
C VAL A 263 -2.40 19.25 14.05
N LYS A 264 -1.65 19.31 12.96
CA LYS A 264 -1.30 20.54 12.26
C LYS A 264 -2.27 20.76 11.13
N VAL A 265 -3.17 21.72 11.27
CA VAL A 265 -4.08 22.16 10.22
C VAL A 265 -3.33 23.15 9.34
N ILE A 266 -3.17 22.83 8.06
CA ILE A 266 -2.49 23.69 7.09
C ILE A 266 -3.50 24.24 6.10
N HIS A 267 -3.53 25.55 5.95
CA HIS A 267 -4.28 26.22 4.90
C HIS A 267 -3.31 26.86 3.90
N MET A 268 -3.48 26.51 2.62
CA MET A 268 -2.67 27.01 1.52
C MET A 268 -3.31 28.28 0.96
N VAL A 269 -2.60 29.39 1.07
CA VAL A 269 -3.01 30.71 0.57
C VAL A 269 -2.32 30.91 -0.78
N GLY A 270 -3.08 30.74 -1.86
CA GLY A 270 -2.56 30.80 -3.23
C GLY A 270 -3.59 30.31 -4.25
N ARG A 271 -3.53 30.84 -5.48
CA ARG A 271 -4.47 30.48 -6.55
C ARG A 271 -4.45 28.97 -6.83
N SER A 272 -5.55 28.30 -6.48
CA SER A 272 -5.82 26.92 -6.93
C SER A 272 -6.08 26.87 -8.43
N LEU A 273 -5.73 25.75 -9.10
CA LEU A 273 -6.05 25.58 -10.53
C LEU A 273 -7.57 25.75 -10.77
N PRO A 274 -7.97 26.45 -11.85
CA PRO A 274 -9.36 26.49 -12.25
C PRO A 274 -9.88 25.09 -12.62
N PRO A 275 -11.17 24.78 -12.34
CA PRO A 275 -11.77 23.46 -12.57
C PRO A 275 -11.85 23.06 -14.06
N THR A 276 -11.54 23.96 -14.99
CA THR A 276 -11.48 23.73 -16.45
C THR A 276 -10.07 23.48 -16.98
N ALA A 277 -9.06 23.29 -16.11
CA ALA A 277 -7.69 23.04 -16.54
C ALA A 277 -7.57 21.76 -17.40
N SER A 278 -6.94 21.90 -18.58
CA SER A 278 -6.73 20.77 -19.49
C SER A 278 -5.76 19.73 -18.89
N SER A 279 -5.84 18.48 -19.34
CA SER A 279 -4.92 17.39 -18.94
C SER A 279 -3.44 17.71 -19.22
N ALA A 280 -3.15 18.55 -20.21
CA ALA A 280 -1.80 19.05 -20.48
C ALA A 280 -1.35 20.08 -19.42
N SER A 281 -2.23 21.00 -19.03
CA SER A 281 -2.00 21.97 -17.95
C SER A 281 -1.75 21.28 -16.60
N LEU A 282 -2.45 20.17 -16.36
CA LEU A 282 -2.35 19.35 -15.14
C LEU A 282 -1.02 18.58 -15.04
N LYS A 283 -0.50 18.08 -16.17
CA LYS A 283 0.85 17.46 -16.23
C LYS A 283 1.96 18.51 -16.07
N GLN A 284 1.79 19.70 -16.62
CA GLN A 284 2.74 20.81 -16.46
C GLN A 284 2.69 21.45 -15.07
N TYR A 285 1.59 21.33 -14.33
CA TYR A 285 1.49 21.87 -12.97
C TYR A 285 2.34 21.08 -11.95
N GLY A 286 2.59 19.79 -12.22
CA GLY A 286 3.51 18.96 -11.44
C GLY A 286 4.96 18.93 -11.96
N SER A 287 5.22 19.55 -13.12
CA SER A 287 6.54 19.62 -13.74
C SER A 287 7.19 20.96 -13.42
N GLU A 288 8.49 20.92 -13.10
CA GLU A 288 9.40 22.04 -12.85
C GLU A 288 8.98 23.35 -13.54
N ARG A 289 8.20 24.19 -12.84
CA ARG A 289 8.20 25.63 -13.08
C ARG A 289 9.19 26.26 -12.11
N ASP A 290 9.94 27.21 -12.66
CA ASP A 290 11.08 27.86 -12.04
C ASP A 290 10.70 28.55 -10.72
N VAL A 291 11.36 28.12 -9.65
CA VAL A 291 11.28 28.66 -8.27
C VAL A 291 11.34 30.18 -8.21
N HIS A 292 12.07 30.79 -9.14
CA HIS A 292 12.26 32.23 -9.18
C HIS A 292 11.01 32.99 -9.64
N LYS A 293 10.22 32.41 -10.55
CA LYS A 293 8.95 33.04 -11.00
C LYS A 293 7.84 32.88 -9.97
N ASP A 294 7.73 31.72 -9.34
CA ASP A 294 6.68 31.45 -8.35
C ASP A 294 6.95 32.12 -6.98
N LYS A 295 8.22 32.36 -6.60
CA LYS A 295 8.55 33.15 -5.39
C LYS A 295 8.32 34.66 -5.60
N GLU A 296 8.64 35.20 -6.78
CA GLU A 296 8.33 36.59 -7.11
C GLU A 296 6.82 36.80 -7.28
N GLU A 297 6.10 35.90 -7.96
CA GLU A 297 4.63 35.97 -8.04
C GLU A 297 3.94 35.71 -6.68
N SER A 298 4.46 34.80 -5.83
CA SER A 298 3.89 34.57 -4.49
C SER A 298 4.14 35.76 -3.56
N ALA A 299 5.35 36.34 -3.55
CA ALA A 299 5.66 37.51 -2.74
C ALA A 299 4.91 38.77 -3.22
N GLU A 300 4.77 38.97 -4.53
CA GLU A 300 3.94 40.04 -5.09
C GLU A 300 2.43 39.78 -4.89
N SER A 301 1.97 38.52 -4.88
CA SER A 301 0.58 38.18 -4.52
C SER A 301 0.30 38.39 -3.04
N PHE A 302 1.29 38.18 -2.17
CA PHE A 302 1.16 38.41 -0.73
C PHE A 302 1.12 39.90 -0.38
N LEU A 303 1.83 40.72 -1.15
CA LEU A 303 1.70 42.19 -1.10
C LEU A 303 0.38 42.70 -1.68
N ARG A 304 -0.37 41.85 -2.41
CA ARG A 304 -1.73 42.09 -2.93
C ARG A 304 -2.78 41.21 -2.22
N LEU A 305 -2.70 41.09 -0.89
CA LEU A 305 -3.84 40.62 -0.08
C LEU A 305 -5.01 41.64 -0.14
N GLU A 306 -5.61 41.80 -1.31
CA GLU A 306 -6.86 42.52 -1.55
C GLU A 306 -8.06 41.57 -1.71
N ASP A 307 -7.84 40.24 -1.70
CA ASP A 307 -8.94 39.28 -1.63
C ASP A 307 -9.46 39.21 -0.18
N GLU A 308 -10.41 40.09 0.16
CA GLU A 308 -11.13 40.06 1.46
C GLU A 308 -11.66 38.66 1.80
N ASN A 309 -11.97 37.86 0.78
CA ASN A 309 -12.42 36.48 0.90
C ASN A 309 -11.37 35.52 1.49
N GLU A 310 -10.08 35.68 1.17
CA GLU A 310 -9.03 34.84 1.75
C GLU A 310 -8.76 35.22 3.21
N LEU A 311 -8.71 36.52 3.50
CA LEU A 311 -8.51 37.01 4.86
C LEU A 311 -9.66 36.61 5.80
N THR A 312 -10.91 36.67 5.31
CA THR A 312 -12.07 36.17 6.05
C THR A 312 -12.00 34.65 6.27
N THR A 313 -11.63 33.87 5.25
CA THR A 313 -11.43 32.42 5.38
C THR A 313 -10.36 32.07 6.43
N MET A 314 -9.25 32.81 6.47
CA MET A 314 -8.19 32.62 7.48
C MET A 314 -8.71 32.87 8.90
N ARG A 315 -9.47 33.96 9.11
CA ARG A 315 -10.09 34.28 10.41
C ARG A 315 -11.10 33.23 10.85
N GLU A 316 -11.95 32.77 9.93
CA GLU A 316 -12.94 31.72 10.22
C GLU A 316 -12.27 30.37 10.55
N LEU A 317 -11.15 30.04 9.88
CA LEU A 317 -10.36 28.84 10.18
C LEU A 317 -9.70 28.94 11.57
N GLU A 318 -9.18 30.10 11.94
CA GLU A 318 -8.61 30.34 13.27
C GLU A 318 -9.66 30.11 14.36
N GLN A 319 -10.86 30.69 14.20
CA GLN A 319 -11.98 30.46 15.10
C GLN A 319 -12.41 28.99 15.14
N SER A 320 -12.51 28.34 13.98
CA SER A 320 -12.89 26.93 13.89
C SER A 320 -11.87 26.03 14.57
N CYS A 321 -10.57 26.24 14.36
CA CYS A 321 -9.52 25.45 15.00
C CYS A 321 -9.51 25.66 16.52
N ALA A 322 -9.71 26.89 17.00
CA ALA A 322 -9.80 27.18 18.43
C ALA A 322 -10.98 26.45 19.10
N ILE A 323 -12.14 26.39 18.43
CA ILE A 323 -13.30 25.64 18.93
C ILE A 323 -12.99 24.13 18.98
N ILE A 324 -12.34 23.58 17.95
CA ILE A 324 -12.03 22.16 17.89
C ILE A 324 -10.98 21.78 18.95
N ASP A 325 -9.98 22.64 19.19
CA ASP A 325 -8.96 22.43 20.24
C ASP A 325 -9.62 22.30 21.63
N GLN A 326 -10.65 23.11 21.90
CA GLN A 326 -11.46 22.99 23.11
C GLN A 326 -12.33 21.72 23.15
N LEU A 327 -12.81 21.26 21.99
CA LEU A 327 -13.65 20.06 21.89
C LEU A 327 -12.84 18.77 22.17
N TYR A 328 -11.55 18.76 21.82
CA TYR A 328 -10.66 17.61 21.96
C TYR A 328 -9.48 17.91 22.90
N PRO A 329 -9.68 17.96 24.24
CA PRO A 329 -8.64 18.38 25.20
C PRO A 329 -7.41 17.45 25.28
N LYS A 330 -7.44 16.30 24.61
CA LYS A 330 -6.32 15.34 24.53
C LYS A 330 -5.46 15.54 23.27
N LEU A 331 -5.86 16.46 22.40
CA LEU A 331 -5.19 16.82 21.16
C LEU A 331 -4.77 18.29 21.25
N THR A 332 -3.64 18.60 20.63
CA THR A 332 -3.23 19.98 20.38
C THR A 332 -3.42 20.27 18.90
N ILE A 333 -4.16 21.34 18.59
CA ILE A 333 -4.40 21.77 17.21
C ILE A 333 -3.58 23.02 16.90
N GLU A 334 -2.65 22.88 15.96
CA GLU A 334 -1.85 24.01 15.47
C GLU A 334 -2.37 24.41 14.08
N LEU A 335 -2.66 25.70 13.87
CA LEU A 335 -3.04 26.23 12.57
C LEU A 335 -1.84 26.93 11.91
N LEU A 336 -1.54 26.55 10.67
CA LEU A 336 -0.45 27.10 9.87
C LEU A 336 -0.99 27.60 8.53
N PHE A 337 -0.57 28.80 8.14
CA PHE A 337 -0.86 29.37 6.83
C PHE A 337 0.38 29.32 5.96
N VAL A 338 0.28 28.67 4.80
CA VAL A 338 1.39 28.54 3.86
C VAL A 338 1.07 29.32 2.59
N LEU A 339 1.96 30.24 2.24
CA LEU A 339 1.77 31.23 1.19
C LEU A 339 2.29 30.69 -0.14
N ALA A 340 1.59 29.68 -0.64
CA ALA A 340 1.96 29.00 -1.87
C ALA A 340 0.74 28.26 -2.47
N PRO A 341 0.71 28.06 -3.79
CA PRO A 341 -0.26 27.17 -4.40
C PRO A 341 -0.04 25.70 -3.95
N PHE A 342 -1.13 24.94 -3.80
CA PHE A 342 -1.07 23.52 -3.43
C PHE A 342 -0.55 22.67 -4.60
N THR A 343 0.77 22.51 -4.67
CA THR A 343 1.49 21.72 -5.68
C THR A 343 2.19 20.51 -5.03
N PRO A 344 2.49 19.43 -5.77
CA PRO A 344 3.24 18.29 -5.24
C PRO A 344 4.59 18.68 -4.64
N ARG A 345 5.28 19.66 -5.27
CA ARG A 345 6.55 20.17 -4.79
C ARG A 345 6.43 20.81 -3.40
N VAL A 346 5.49 21.75 -3.25
CA VAL A 346 5.26 22.42 -1.97
C VAL A 346 4.82 21.41 -0.91
N PHE A 347 4.03 20.41 -1.28
CA PHE A 347 3.70 19.29 -0.39
C PHE A 347 4.96 18.53 0.10
N TYR A 348 5.94 18.25 -0.79
CA TYR A 348 7.21 17.64 -0.39
C TYR A 348 8.08 18.55 0.49
N GLU A 349 8.10 19.86 0.20
CA GLU A 349 8.81 20.85 1.01
C GLU A 349 8.20 20.94 2.42
N ILE A 350 6.87 21.03 2.55
CA ILE A 350 6.15 21.02 3.84
C ILE A 350 6.45 19.74 4.64
N SER A 351 6.45 18.58 3.98
CA SER A 351 6.79 17.30 4.63
C SER A 351 8.21 17.29 5.19
N THR A 352 9.15 17.90 4.47
CA THR A 352 10.56 17.99 4.88
C THR A 352 10.73 19.02 6.01
N GLU A 353 10.09 20.18 5.90
CA GLU A 353 10.20 21.28 6.85
C GLU A 353 9.54 20.94 8.19
N LEU A 354 8.36 20.31 8.18
CA LEU A 354 7.67 19.89 9.39
C LEU A 354 8.18 18.55 9.93
N ASN A 355 9.09 17.87 9.22
CA ASN A 355 9.57 16.51 9.51
C ASN A 355 8.40 15.51 9.72
N VAL A 356 7.34 15.65 8.93
CA VAL A 356 6.16 14.78 8.98
C VAL A 356 6.17 13.88 7.76
N PRO A 357 6.11 12.55 7.93
CA PRO A 357 6.02 11.63 6.80
C PRO A 357 4.73 11.89 6.03
N ARG A 358 4.79 11.80 4.70
CA ARG A 358 3.69 12.15 3.79
C ARG A 358 2.45 11.28 4.02
N GLU A 359 2.64 10.10 4.58
CA GLU A 359 1.61 9.12 4.92
C GLU A 359 0.77 9.54 6.14
N LEU A 360 1.27 10.48 6.95
CA LEU A 360 0.54 11.14 8.04
C LEU A 360 -0.02 12.50 7.61
N MET A 361 -0.17 12.73 6.30
CA MET A 361 -0.78 13.92 5.74
C MET A 361 -2.13 13.60 5.11
N PHE A 362 -3.16 14.33 5.53
CA PHE A 362 -4.54 14.12 5.13
C PHE A 362 -5.10 15.34 4.40
N MET A 363 -6.05 15.12 3.50
CA MET A 363 -6.80 16.19 2.85
C MET A 363 -8.25 15.79 2.55
N GLY A 364 -9.15 16.77 2.51
CA GLY A 364 -10.52 16.59 2.05
C GLY A 364 -10.61 16.72 0.52
N CYS A 365 -10.99 15.65 -0.20
CA CYS A 365 -11.17 15.70 -1.65
C CYS A 365 -12.46 16.44 -2.03
N ARG A 366 -12.37 17.60 -2.70
CA ARG A 366 -13.54 18.27 -3.33
C ARG A 366 -13.22 18.98 -4.66
N GLY A 367 -12.63 18.26 -5.62
CA GLY A 367 -12.57 18.72 -7.01
C GLY A 367 -12.60 17.56 -8.00
N ASP A 368 -13.46 17.64 -9.02
CA ASP A 368 -13.61 16.59 -10.06
C ASP A 368 -12.31 16.32 -10.85
N CYS A 369 -11.40 17.30 -10.92
CA CYS A 369 -10.11 17.17 -11.62
C CYS A 369 -8.97 16.66 -10.72
N PHE A 370 -9.14 16.67 -9.39
CA PHE A 370 -8.06 16.37 -8.45
C PHE A 370 -7.70 14.87 -8.44
N SER A 371 -8.66 13.99 -8.74
CA SER A 371 -8.40 12.55 -8.87
C SER A 371 -7.37 12.22 -9.97
N GLN A 372 -7.15 13.12 -10.92
CA GLN A 372 -6.17 12.93 -12.01
C GLN A 372 -4.74 13.32 -11.61
N ILE A 373 -4.56 14.05 -10.51
CA ILE A 373 -3.26 14.53 -10.02
C ILE A 373 -2.84 13.77 -8.73
N LEU A 374 -3.74 13.01 -8.11
CA LEU A 374 -3.49 12.32 -6.84
C LEU A 374 -2.22 11.44 -6.89
N ASP A 375 -1.97 10.76 -8.02
CA ASP A 375 -0.78 9.93 -8.23
C ASP A 375 0.55 10.71 -8.10
N GLN A 376 0.53 12.04 -8.24
CA GLN A 376 1.71 12.90 -8.09
C GLN A 376 2.04 13.22 -6.62
N PHE A 377 1.05 13.12 -5.73
CA PHE A 377 1.20 13.33 -4.29
C PHE A 377 1.48 11.98 -3.62
N ASP A 378 2.74 11.53 -3.67
CA ASP A 378 3.16 10.22 -3.14
C ASP A 378 2.91 10.10 -1.62
N GLY A 379 1.89 9.33 -1.24
CA GLY A 379 1.57 8.96 0.14
C GLY A 379 0.47 9.76 0.82
N VAL A 380 -0.09 10.81 0.20
CA VAL A 380 -1.16 11.61 0.83
C VAL A 380 -2.46 10.81 0.99
N ARG A 381 -3.13 10.96 2.13
CA ARG A 381 -4.39 10.25 2.43
C ARG A 381 -5.60 11.17 2.23
N VAL A 382 -6.65 10.63 1.64
CA VAL A 382 -7.88 11.38 1.35
C VAL A 382 -8.98 10.97 2.30
N ILE A 383 -9.55 11.96 2.99
CA ILE A 383 -10.75 11.78 3.82
C ILE A 383 -11.95 12.19 2.97
N ASN A 384 -12.93 11.29 2.86
CA ASN A 384 -14.21 11.55 2.19
C ASN A 384 -15.34 11.34 3.21
N TYR A 385 -16.23 12.33 3.34
CA TYR A 385 -17.20 12.48 4.43
C TYR A 385 -18.66 12.51 4.00
#